data_AF-A0A8S9YSZ7-F1
#
_entry.id   AF-A0A8S9YSZ7-F1
#
_cell.length_a   1.000
_cell.length_b   1.000
_cell.length_c   1.000
_cell.angle_alpha   90.00
_cell.angle_beta   90.00
_cell.angle_gamma   90.00
#
_symmetry.space_group_name_H-M   'P 1'
#
loop_
_entity.id
_entity.type
_entity.pdbx_description
1 polymer ?
#
loop_
_entity_poly.entity_id
_entity_poly.type
_entity_poly.pdbx_seq_one_letter_code
_entity_poly.pdbx_strand_id
1 'polypeptide(L)'
;MASGTNVHRIPLSDYLDGLKESSELFNCGYTHQALCNELQYQMYLDERVDLVRESKAGEDSVVRKELHDISKLIEVNKECLHYMGGITDLEDFYSDLTAFNTKRALELVSQRMGSRFWKRKLSNKVRKAWQNLGKYSELVTLHLKNAADFHQFYYDARQIEVKLNERCQKFVNARRYYNWDNCDGSISEARELINQLKSDFEHLDYLAARSRDILERSGSVVPIHLRQTRLKRPVNGIMLCDYETAFFKLNAGDSVFVLTNSETTSDETGIDSAHTESVTDTSGTEGTTDQTNTTISEEIQDEDRVSSVEQLGLPHTAHLKERAAAPPNMPFRWEKPDESVTNTDSATASSGSYLTNSSYQGQSADRLHWYVRTPDGRTEGRVPAVCVLLPAPDVDARQRSLALNRVLLGTWKEIIDERLENCLKFFKRFLQTLCESDRITTADDNEFRRLLQELHYSLRLPPTASEDNDNPDFLELIKAAQLHWEQTNRGQFICLIIS
;
A
#
# COMPACT_ATOMS: atom_id res chain seq x y z
N MET A 1 42.11 -19.62 -42.69
CA MET A 1 41.52 -18.28 -42.70
C MET A 1 40.59 -18.21 -41.50
N ALA A 2 40.93 -17.38 -40.52
CA ALA A 2 40.22 -17.28 -39.25
C ALA A 2 38.90 -16.51 -39.44
N SER A 3 37.78 -17.10 -39.03
CA SER A 3 36.51 -16.38 -38.92
C SER A 3 36.54 -15.56 -37.62
N GLY A 4 36.74 -14.26 -37.74
CA GLY A 4 36.58 -13.33 -36.64
C GLY A 4 35.12 -13.21 -36.27
N THR A 5 34.72 -13.82 -35.16
CA THR A 5 33.50 -13.44 -34.44
C THR A 5 33.70 -12.03 -33.91
N ASN A 6 33.09 -11.05 -34.58
CA ASN A 6 32.98 -9.69 -34.07
C ASN A 6 32.09 -9.70 -32.83
N VAL A 7 32.70 -9.87 -31.66
CA VAL A 7 32.05 -9.60 -30.38
C VAL A 7 31.95 -8.08 -30.27
N HIS A 8 30.76 -7.53 -30.52
CA HIS A 8 30.48 -6.13 -30.23
C HIS A 8 30.69 -5.90 -28.73
N ARG A 9 31.77 -5.19 -28.37
CA ARG A 9 32.01 -4.75 -27.00
C ARG A 9 31.12 -3.56 -26.73
N ILE A 10 30.07 -3.77 -25.95
CA ILE A 10 29.22 -2.70 -25.42
C ILE A 10 30.01 -1.99 -24.31
N PRO A 11 30.02 -0.65 -24.25
CA PRO A 11 30.57 0.08 -23.11
C PRO A 11 29.91 -0.38 -21.81
N LEU A 12 30.70 -0.46 -20.72
CA LEU A 12 30.17 -0.91 -19.44
C LEU A 12 29.02 -0.01 -18.94
N SER A 13 29.11 1.30 -19.17
CA SER A 13 28.04 2.26 -18.86
C SER A 13 26.73 1.87 -19.53
N ASP A 14 26.76 1.66 -20.85
CA ASP A 14 25.58 1.35 -21.65
C ASP A 14 24.99 -0.01 -21.26
N TYR A 15 25.84 -0.94 -20.81
CA TYR A 15 25.41 -2.23 -20.29
C TYR A 15 24.70 -2.10 -18.93
N LEU A 16 25.24 -1.28 -18.02
CA LEU A 16 24.62 -1.01 -16.72
C LEU A 16 23.31 -0.24 -16.87
N ASP A 17 23.26 0.74 -17.77
CA ASP A 17 22.03 1.46 -18.12
C ASP A 17 20.98 0.51 -18.68
N GLY A 18 21.37 -0.43 -19.57
CA GLY A 18 20.46 -1.44 -20.09
C GLY A 18 19.95 -2.42 -19.03
N LEU A 19 20.77 -2.79 -18.04
CA LEU A 19 20.34 -3.62 -16.90
C LEU A 19 19.36 -2.86 -16.01
N LYS A 20 19.64 -1.58 -15.76
CA LYS A 20 18.78 -0.69 -14.98
C LYS A 20 17.42 -0.52 -15.67
N GLU A 21 17.41 -0.15 -16.95
CA GLU A 21 16.19 0.00 -17.73
C GLU A 21 15.38 -1.30 -17.76
N SER A 22 16.04 -2.45 -17.92
CA SER A 22 15.38 -3.77 -17.88
C SER A 22 14.78 -4.09 -16.50
N SER A 23 15.43 -3.64 -15.42
CA SER A 23 14.93 -3.83 -14.05
C SER A 23 13.78 -2.86 -13.71
N GLU A 24 13.79 -1.67 -14.31
CA GLU A 24 12.71 -0.68 -14.20
C GLU A 24 11.50 -1.05 -15.07
N LEU A 25 11.72 -1.77 -16.18
CA LEU A 25 10.68 -2.32 -17.04
C LEU A 25 10.02 -3.55 -16.37
N PHE A 26 9.41 -3.36 -15.21
CA PHE A 26 8.69 -4.39 -14.48
C PHE A 26 7.36 -4.72 -15.15
N ASN A 27 7.35 -5.76 -15.99
CA ASN A 27 6.17 -6.16 -16.77
C ASN A 27 5.45 -7.36 -16.13
N CYS A 28 4.83 -7.13 -14.98
CA CYS A 28 4.00 -8.15 -14.36
C CYS A 28 2.62 -8.26 -15.04
N GLY A 29 2.34 -9.41 -15.65
CA GLY A 29 0.97 -9.79 -16.00
C GLY A 29 0.13 -10.12 -14.77
N TYR A 30 -1.09 -10.59 -14.98
CA TYR A 30 -2.04 -10.94 -13.89
C TYR A 30 -2.37 -12.43 -13.81
N THR A 31 -1.75 -13.27 -14.65
CA THR A 31 -1.91 -14.74 -14.60
C THR A 31 -0.70 -15.38 -13.94
N HIS A 32 -0.88 -16.56 -13.36
CA HIS A 32 0.21 -17.26 -12.67
C HIS A 32 1.42 -17.48 -13.60
N GLN A 33 1.18 -17.92 -14.84
CA GLN A 33 2.24 -18.13 -15.81
C GLN A 33 2.99 -16.84 -16.18
N ALA A 34 2.28 -15.70 -16.31
CA ALA A 34 2.94 -14.43 -16.62
C ALA A 34 3.88 -13.99 -15.48
N LEU A 35 3.47 -14.18 -14.23
CA LEU A 35 4.32 -13.89 -13.06
C LEU A 35 5.54 -14.82 -12.99
N CYS A 36 5.38 -16.10 -13.29
CA CYS A 36 6.49 -17.05 -13.36
C CYS A 36 7.51 -16.68 -14.45
N ASN A 37 7.04 -16.25 -15.62
CA ASN A 37 7.91 -15.80 -16.71
C ASN A 37 8.69 -14.54 -16.30
N GLU A 38 8.02 -13.56 -15.68
CA GLU A 38 8.67 -12.35 -15.19
C GLU A 38 9.67 -12.66 -14.05
N LEU A 39 9.35 -13.60 -13.16
CA LEU A 39 10.27 -14.03 -12.10
C LEU A 39 11.55 -14.65 -12.68
N GLN A 40 11.42 -15.49 -13.71
CA GLN A 40 12.57 -16.04 -14.41
C GLN A 40 13.42 -14.94 -15.06
N TYR A 41 12.78 -13.90 -15.61
CA TYR A 41 13.48 -12.75 -16.17
C TYR A 41 14.24 -11.96 -15.09
N GLN A 42 13.61 -11.69 -13.95
CA GLN A 42 14.27 -11.03 -12.81
C GLN A 42 15.44 -11.86 -12.26
N MET A 43 15.33 -13.20 -12.21
CA MET A 43 16.45 -14.09 -11.85
C MET A 43 17.60 -14.02 -12.85
N TYR A 44 17.28 -13.93 -14.15
CA TYR A 44 18.29 -13.73 -15.19
C TYR A 44 19.01 -12.38 -15.04
N LEU A 45 18.29 -11.30 -14.73
CA LEU A 45 18.91 -9.98 -14.48
C LEU A 45 19.83 -10.02 -13.26
N ASP A 46 19.43 -10.73 -12.20
CA ASP A 46 20.23 -10.90 -10.98
C ASP A 46 21.55 -11.62 -11.27
N GLU A 47 21.51 -12.72 -12.04
CA GLU A 47 22.71 -13.43 -12.49
C GLU A 47 23.63 -12.51 -13.33
N ARG A 48 23.05 -11.62 -14.14
CA ARG A 48 23.83 -10.65 -14.93
C ARG A 48 24.52 -9.61 -14.06
N VAL A 49 23.84 -9.14 -13.02
CA VAL A 49 24.41 -8.22 -12.02
C VAL A 49 25.57 -8.88 -11.29
N ASP A 50 25.41 -10.13 -10.87
CA ASP A 50 26.47 -10.89 -10.19
C ASP A 50 27.71 -11.10 -11.07
N LEU A 51 27.53 -11.37 -12.36
CA LEU A 51 28.65 -11.49 -13.29
C LEU A 51 29.46 -10.20 -13.43
N VAL A 52 28.83 -9.02 -13.38
CA VAL A 52 29.56 -7.75 -13.37
C VAL A 52 30.23 -7.53 -12.01
N ARG A 53 29.55 -7.88 -10.92
CA ARG A 53 30.04 -7.76 -9.54
C ARG A 53 31.31 -8.59 -9.31
N GLU A 54 31.37 -9.79 -9.87
CA GLU A 54 32.54 -10.69 -9.80
C GLU A 54 33.67 -10.31 -10.78
N SER A 55 33.40 -9.43 -11.73
CA SER A 55 34.40 -8.94 -12.68
C SER A 55 35.29 -7.86 -12.07
N LYS A 56 36.43 -7.57 -12.73
CA LYS A 56 37.31 -6.44 -12.36
C LYS A 56 36.60 -5.09 -12.37
N ALA A 57 35.52 -4.95 -13.14
CA ALA A 57 34.74 -3.72 -13.17
C ALA A 57 33.92 -3.51 -11.89
N GLY A 58 33.51 -4.58 -11.20
CA GLY A 58 32.80 -4.53 -9.92
C GLY A 58 33.67 -4.07 -8.73
N GLU A 59 34.99 -3.97 -8.93
CA GLU A 59 35.92 -3.38 -7.96
C GLU A 59 35.81 -1.85 -7.89
N ASP A 60 35.28 -1.20 -8.94
CA ASP A 60 35.07 0.24 -8.96
C ASP A 60 33.92 0.66 -8.01
N SER A 61 34.11 1.76 -7.27
CA SER A 61 33.13 2.22 -6.28
C SER A 61 31.83 2.71 -6.89
N VAL A 62 31.87 3.33 -8.07
CA VAL A 62 30.69 3.86 -8.76
C VAL A 62 29.87 2.69 -9.32
N VAL A 63 30.53 1.76 -10.01
CA VAL A 63 29.91 0.55 -10.55
C VAL A 63 29.29 -0.29 -9.43
N ARG A 64 30.00 -0.46 -8.30
CA ARG A 64 29.46 -1.20 -7.14
C ARG A 64 28.19 -0.58 -6.58
N LYS A 65 28.11 0.75 -6.54
CA LYS A 65 26.92 1.46 -6.07
C LYS A 65 25.75 1.25 -7.05
N GLU A 66 25.97 1.42 -8.34
CA GLU A 66 24.95 1.19 -9.36
C GLU A 66 24.44 -0.26 -9.34
N LEU A 67 25.33 -1.25 -9.26
CA LEU A 67 24.94 -2.66 -9.12
C LEU A 67 24.17 -2.93 -7.82
N HIS A 68 24.45 -2.22 -6.73
CA HIS A 68 23.68 -2.34 -5.49
C HIS A 68 22.26 -1.79 -5.66
N ASP A 69 22.12 -0.64 -6.31
CA ASP A 69 20.82 -0.02 -6.58
C ASP A 69 19.97 -0.90 -7.51
N ILE A 70 20.57 -1.47 -8.56
CA ILE A 70 19.92 -2.42 -9.48
C ILE A 70 19.51 -3.70 -8.73
N SER A 71 20.40 -4.32 -7.96
CA SER A 71 20.04 -5.52 -7.16
C SER A 71 18.88 -5.24 -6.20
N LYS A 72 18.84 -4.06 -5.57
CA LYS A 72 17.74 -3.70 -4.67
C LYS A 72 16.41 -3.60 -5.42
N LEU A 73 16.42 -3.02 -6.63
CA LEU A 73 15.22 -2.94 -7.48
C LEU A 73 14.73 -4.34 -7.90
N ILE A 74 15.65 -5.21 -8.35
CA ILE A 74 15.34 -6.60 -8.70
C ILE A 74 14.72 -7.34 -7.52
N GLU A 75 15.26 -7.16 -6.31
CA GLU A 75 14.71 -7.82 -5.12
C GLU A 75 13.29 -7.35 -4.80
N VAL A 76 13.02 -6.04 -4.89
CA VAL A 76 11.66 -5.49 -4.72
C VAL A 76 10.71 -6.05 -5.79
N ASN A 77 11.16 -6.16 -7.05
CA ASN A 77 10.36 -6.78 -8.11
C ASN A 77 10.01 -8.24 -7.77
N LYS A 78 10.97 -9.04 -7.28
CA LYS A 78 10.72 -10.42 -6.84
C LYS A 78 9.73 -10.48 -5.68
N GLU A 79 9.81 -9.58 -4.71
CA GLU A 79 8.85 -9.46 -3.61
C GLU A 79 7.43 -9.16 -4.12
N CYS A 80 7.30 -8.25 -5.09
CA CYS A 80 6.03 -7.94 -5.75
C CYS A 80 5.44 -9.17 -6.47
N LEU A 81 6.26 -9.88 -7.24
CA LEU A 81 5.86 -11.11 -7.93
C LEU A 81 5.42 -12.19 -6.94
N HIS A 82 6.14 -12.34 -5.84
CA HIS A 82 5.79 -13.28 -4.78
C HIS A 82 4.43 -12.93 -4.16
N TYR A 83 4.19 -11.66 -3.84
CA TYR A 83 2.92 -11.20 -3.28
C TYR A 83 1.74 -11.47 -4.22
N MET A 84 1.89 -11.16 -5.52
CA MET A 84 0.85 -11.46 -6.53
C MET A 84 0.72 -12.96 -6.83
N GLY A 85 1.82 -13.71 -6.73
CA GLY A 85 1.86 -15.16 -6.87
C GLY A 85 0.96 -15.86 -5.87
N GLY A 86 0.91 -15.38 -4.62
CA GLY A 86 -0.01 -15.89 -3.59
C GLY A 86 -1.50 -15.59 -3.84
N ILE A 87 -1.85 -14.88 -4.92
CA ILE A 87 -3.23 -14.71 -5.40
C ILE A 87 -3.49 -15.63 -6.59
N THR A 88 -2.55 -15.65 -7.55
CA THR A 88 -2.71 -16.37 -8.83
C THR A 88 -2.46 -17.87 -8.70
N ASP A 89 -1.78 -18.33 -7.64
CA ASP A 89 -1.65 -19.76 -7.31
C ASP A 89 -3.00 -20.47 -7.12
N LEU A 90 -4.07 -19.72 -6.83
CA LEU A 90 -5.44 -20.23 -6.79
C LEU A 90 -5.94 -20.75 -8.15
N GLU A 91 -5.31 -20.39 -9.27
CA GLU A 91 -5.63 -20.90 -10.62
C GLU A 91 -5.59 -22.44 -10.66
N ASP A 92 -4.61 -23.06 -10.00
CA ASP A 92 -4.46 -24.52 -9.94
C ASP A 92 -5.64 -25.16 -9.20
N PHE A 93 -6.10 -24.54 -8.10
CA PHE A 93 -7.25 -25.04 -7.35
C PHE A 93 -8.53 -25.07 -8.19
N TYR A 94 -8.78 -24.05 -9.02
CA TYR A 94 -9.93 -24.02 -9.91
C TYR A 94 -9.81 -25.04 -11.05
N SER A 95 -8.60 -25.25 -11.57
CA SER A 95 -8.31 -26.28 -12.57
C SER A 95 -8.56 -27.68 -12.00
N ASP A 96 -8.06 -27.95 -10.80
CA ASP A 96 -8.30 -29.18 -10.04
C ASP A 96 -9.79 -29.40 -9.79
N LEU A 97 -10.51 -28.38 -9.32
CA LEU A 97 -11.96 -28.48 -9.07
C LEU A 97 -12.73 -28.90 -10.34
N THR A 98 -12.33 -28.38 -11.50
CA THR A 98 -12.91 -28.75 -12.80
C THR A 98 -12.61 -30.21 -13.15
N ALA A 99 -11.38 -30.67 -12.93
CA ALA A 99 -10.99 -32.06 -13.12
C ALA A 99 -11.74 -32.99 -12.15
N PHE A 100 -11.88 -32.63 -10.87
CA PHE A 100 -12.63 -33.38 -9.87
C PHE A 100 -14.10 -33.53 -10.23
N ASN A 101 -14.75 -32.45 -10.66
CA ASN A 101 -16.16 -32.48 -11.09
C ASN A 101 -16.35 -33.42 -12.29
N THR A 102 -15.45 -33.35 -13.27
CA THR A 102 -15.47 -34.21 -14.46
C THR A 102 -15.26 -35.68 -14.09
N LYS A 103 -14.24 -35.97 -13.29
CA LYS A 103 -13.94 -37.31 -12.78
C LYS A 103 -15.10 -37.89 -12.01
N ARG A 104 -15.70 -37.12 -11.10
CA ARG A 104 -16.86 -37.57 -10.29
C ARG A 104 -18.08 -37.89 -11.16
N ALA A 105 -18.34 -37.08 -12.19
CA ALA A 105 -19.43 -37.37 -13.13
C ALA A 105 -19.19 -38.70 -13.85
N LEU A 106 -17.98 -38.94 -14.38
CA LEU A 106 -17.61 -40.18 -15.06
C LEU A 106 -17.67 -41.40 -14.13
N GLU A 107 -17.19 -41.27 -12.89
CA GLU A 107 -17.28 -42.31 -11.86
C GLU A 107 -18.74 -42.69 -11.59
N LEU A 108 -19.62 -41.71 -11.39
CA LEU A 108 -21.05 -41.95 -11.11
C LEU A 108 -21.77 -42.63 -12.29
N VAL A 109 -21.40 -42.32 -13.53
CA VAL A 109 -21.93 -43.02 -14.71
C VAL A 109 -21.40 -44.45 -14.80
N SER A 110 -20.14 -44.67 -14.42
CA SER A 110 -19.48 -45.97 -14.49
C SER A 110 -19.85 -46.92 -13.34
N GLN A 111 -20.51 -46.41 -12.30
CA GLN A 111 -20.95 -47.20 -11.15
C GLN A 111 -21.97 -48.27 -11.55
N ARG A 112 -21.62 -49.54 -11.29
CA ARG A 112 -22.51 -50.67 -11.52
C ARG A 112 -23.58 -50.76 -10.44
N MET A 113 -24.70 -50.08 -10.66
CA MET A 113 -25.88 -50.17 -9.80
C MET A 113 -26.82 -51.30 -10.24
N GLY A 114 -27.46 -51.97 -9.28
CA GLY A 114 -28.41 -53.06 -9.56
C GLY A 114 -29.72 -52.58 -10.21
N SER A 115 -30.45 -53.50 -10.85
CA SER A 115 -31.67 -53.18 -11.63
C SER A 115 -32.77 -52.44 -10.84
N ARG A 116 -32.89 -52.68 -9.52
CA ARG A 116 -33.84 -51.99 -8.63
C ARG A 116 -33.57 -50.48 -8.53
N PHE A 117 -32.31 -50.06 -8.63
CA PHE A 117 -31.94 -48.64 -8.60
C PHE A 117 -32.41 -47.94 -9.88
N TRP A 118 -32.09 -48.50 -11.04
CA TRP A 118 -32.43 -47.91 -12.35
C TRP A 118 -33.93 -47.84 -12.65
N LYS A 119 -34.75 -48.66 -11.97
CA LYS A 119 -36.21 -48.58 -12.02
C LYS A 119 -36.78 -47.34 -11.32
N ARG A 120 -36.01 -46.65 -10.46
CA ARG A 120 -36.47 -45.43 -9.77
C ARG A 120 -36.39 -44.21 -10.70
N LYS A 121 -37.45 -43.40 -10.74
CA LYS A 121 -37.50 -42.16 -11.54
C LYS A 121 -36.74 -41.01 -10.85
N LEU A 122 -35.42 -41.02 -10.95
CA LEU A 122 -34.53 -40.05 -10.27
C LEU A 122 -34.05 -38.88 -11.15
N SER A 123 -34.37 -38.84 -12.46
CA SER A 123 -33.81 -37.84 -13.39
C SER A 123 -33.95 -36.39 -12.91
N ASN A 124 -35.10 -36.03 -12.32
CA ASN A 124 -35.32 -34.69 -11.76
C ASN A 124 -34.46 -34.42 -10.51
N LYS A 125 -34.24 -35.42 -9.66
CA LYS A 125 -33.43 -35.29 -8.45
C LYS A 125 -31.94 -35.21 -8.81
N VAL A 126 -31.47 -36.01 -9.77
CA VAL A 126 -30.10 -35.93 -10.31
C VAL A 126 -29.85 -34.55 -10.90
N ARG A 127 -30.75 -34.05 -11.76
CA ARG A 127 -30.64 -32.70 -12.34
C ARG A 127 -30.60 -31.61 -11.27
N LYS A 128 -31.49 -31.66 -10.27
CA LYS A 128 -31.50 -30.69 -9.16
C LYS A 128 -30.22 -30.74 -8.33
N ALA A 129 -29.64 -31.92 -8.10
CA ALA A 129 -28.39 -32.06 -7.36
C ALA A 129 -27.22 -31.35 -8.08
N TRP A 130 -27.10 -31.55 -9.40
CA TRP A 130 -26.10 -30.84 -10.20
C TRP A 130 -26.37 -29.33 -10.30
N GLN A 131 -27.63 -28.92 -10.44
CA GLN A 131 -27.99 -27.50 -10.41
C GLN A 131 -27.63 -26.84 -9.07
N ASN A 132 -27.82 -27.52 -7.95
CA ASN A 132 -27.42 -27.01 -6.64
C ASN A 132 -25.89 -26.87 -6.52
N LEU A 133 -25.11 -27.78 -7.08
CA LEU A 133 -23.65 -27.65 -7.12
C LEU A 133 -23.21 -26.46 -7.97
N GLY A 134 -23.89 -26.23 -9.12
CA GLY A 134 -23.69 -25.03 -9.94
C GLY A 134 -23.93 -23.73 -9.16
N LYS A 135 -25.01 -23.68 -8.36
CA LYS A 135 -25.25 -22.55 -7.45
C LYS A 135 -24.12 -22.34 -6.45
N TYR A 136 -23.58 -23.41 -5.85
CA TYR A 136 -22.45 -23.28 -4.93
C TYR A 136 -21.21 -22.72 -5.64
N SER A 137 -20.96 -23.08 -6.90
CA SER A 137 -19.90 -22.46 -7.70
C SER A 137 -20.10 -20.95 -7.86
N GLU A 138 -21.32 -20.50 -8.15
CA GLU A 138 -21.64 -19.06 -8.24
C GLU A 138 -21.43 -18.34 -6.89
N LEU A 139 -21.79 -18.98 -5.78
CA LEU A 139 -21.55 -18.44 -4.45
C LEU A 139 -20.06 -18.35 -4.11
N VAL A 140 -19.24 -19.30 -4.57
CA VAL A 140 -17.77 -19.22 -4.42
C VAL A 140 -17.24 -17.98 -5.13
N THR A 141 -17.72 -17.65 -6.34
CA THR A 141 -17.34 -16.41 -7.04
C THR A 141 -17.70 -15.15 -6.24
N LEU A 142 -18.86 -15.14 -5.56
CA LEU A 142 -19.22 -14.05 -4.66
C LEU A 142 -18.24 -13.93 -3.48
N HIS A 143 -17.90 -15.06 -2.84
CA HIS A 143 -16.94 -15.06 -1.72
C HIS A 143 -15.52 -14.70 -2.18
N LEU A 144 -15.12 -15.08 -3.40
CA LEU A 144 -13.86 -14.66 -4.01
C LEU A 144 -13.83 -13.13 -4.18
N LYS A 145 -14.91 -12.54 -4.72
CA LYS A 145 -15.03 -11.08 -4.83
C LYS A 145 -14.91 -10.41 -3.45
N ASN A 146 -15.65 -10.91 -2.46
CA ASN A 146 -15.57 -10.39 -1.10
C ASN A 146 -14.16 -10.48 -0.49
N ALA A 147 -13.42 -11.55 -0.79
CA ALA A 147 -12.04 -11.72 -0.35
C ALA A 147 -11.10 -10.74 -1.07
N ALA A 148 -11.28 -10.55 -2.38
CA ALA A 148 -10.54 -9.56 -3.15
C ALA A 148 -10.81 -8.13 -2.63
N ASP A 149 -12.07 -7.76 -2.41
CA ASP A 149 -12.45 -6.44 -1.87
C ASP A 149 -11.85 -6.19 -0.48
N PHE A 150 -11.89 -7.22 0.39
CA PHE A 150 -11.25 -7.17 1.72
C PHE A 150 -9.73 -7.02 1.60
N HIS A 151 -9.08 -7.84 0.77
CA HIS A 151 -7.63 -7.80 0.58
C HIS A 151 -7.16 -6.46 0.03
N GLN A 152 -7.83 -5.97 -1.04
CA GLN A 152 -7.54 -4.67 -1.65
C GLN A 152 -7.70 -3.53 -0.65
N PHE A 153 -8.74 -3.55 0.19
CA PHE A 153 -8.93 -2.54 1.22
C PHE A 153 -7.72 -2.44 2.17
N TYR A 154 -7.23 -3.58 2.68
CA TYR A 154 -6.09 -3.58 3.60
C TYR A 154 -4.77 -3.24 2.91
N TYR A 155 -4.59 -3.66 1.65
CA TYR A 155 -3.44 -3.27 0.84
C TYR A 155 -3.39 -1.75 0.59
N ASP A 156 -4.51 -1.15 0.20
CA ASP A 156 -4.61 0.29 -0.03
C ASP A 156 -4.36 1.08 1.27
N ALA A 157 -4.94 0.62 2.39
CA ALA A 157 -4.73 1.25 3.69
C ALA A 157 -3.25 1.22 4.08
N ARG A 158 -2.58 0.10 3.83
CA ARG A 158 -1.16 -0.06 4.08
C ARG A 158 -0.30 0.89 3.24
N GLN A 159 -0.62 1.04 1.95
CA GLN A 159 0.08 1.99 1.09
C GLN A 159 -0.01 3.43 1.62
N ILE A 160 -1.19 3.88 2.06
CA ILE A 160 -1.33 5.23 2.64
C ILE A 160 -0.45 5.39 3.88
N GLU A 161 -0.41 4.39 4.75
CA GLU A 161 0.41 4.45 5.97
C GLU A 161 1.91 4.58 5.64
N VAL A 162 2.40 3.81 4.65
CA VAL A 162 3.80 3.87 4.19
C VAL A 162 4.10 5.24 3.59
N LYS A 163 3.27 5.73 2.67
CA LYS A 163 3.47 7.04 2.05
C LYS A 163 3.37 8.20 3.05
N LEU A 164 2.53 8.08 4.08
CA LEU A 164 2.46 9.08 5.15
C LEU A 164 3.76 9.08 5.98
N ASN A 165 4.29 7.90 6.33
CA ASN A 165 5.56 7.79 7.05
C ASN A 165 6.71 8.37 6.21
N GLU A 166 6.77 8.10 4.91
CA GLU A 166 7.76 8.69 4.00
C GLU A 166 7.65 10.22 3.98
N ARG A 167 6.42 10.76 3.90
CA ARG A 167 6.20 12.21 3.98
C ARG A 167 6.67 12.79 5.31
N CYS A 168 6.37 12.13 6.43
CA CYS A 168 6.84 12.55 7.75
C CYS A 168 8.37 12.56 7.81
N GLN A 169 9.03 11.56 7.25
CA GLN A 169 10.49 11.50 7.21
C GLN A 169 11.08 12.63 6.36
N LYS A 170 10.53 12.89 5.17
CA LYS A 170 10.91 14.03 4.33
C LYS A 170 10.75 15.35 5.09
N PHE A 171 9.63 15.51 5.80
CA PHE A 171 9.34 16.69 6.59
C PHE A 171 10.35 16.90 7.75
N VAL A 172 10.66 15.85 8.51
CA VAL A 172 11.67 15.89 9.59
C VAL A 172 13.07 16.20 9.04
N ASN A 173 13.42 15.63 7.89
CA ASN A 173 14.71 15.91 7.25
C ASN A 173 14.80 17.38 6.80
N ALA A 174 13.73 17.92 6.20
CA ALA A 174 13.64 19.32 5.82
C ALA A 174 13.81 20.24 7.05
N ARG A 175 13.18 19.91 8.17
CA ARG A 175 13.34 20.66 9.43
C ARG A 175 14.79 20.74 9.92
N ARG A 176 15.59 19.69 9.70
CA ARG A 176 17.02 19.68 10.08
C ARG A 176 17.89 20.46 9.11
N TYR A 177 17.54 20.45 7.83
CA TYR A 177 18.31 21.08 6.78
C TYR A 177 18.05 22.59 6.71
N TYR A 178 16.79 23.01 6.82
CA TYR A 178 16.39 24.41 6.73
C TYR A 178 16.29 25.03 8.12
N ASN A 179 17.29 25.86 8.46
CA ASN A 179 17.28 26.64 9.69
C ASN A 179 16.52 27.96 9.48
N TRP A 180 15.18 27.89 9.47
CA TRP A 180 14.33 29.07 9.32
C TRP A 180 14.47 30.09 10.47
N ASP A 181 15.03 29.69 11.62
CA ASP A 181 15.33 30.63 12.71
C ASP A 181 16.43 31.63 12.32
N ASN A 182 17.32 31.25 11.39
CA ASN A 182 18.43 32.07 10.90
C ASN A 182 18.30 32.38 9.40
N CYS A 183 17.07 32.47 8.87
CA CYS A 183 16.88 32.83 7.47
C CYS A 183 17.33 34.27 7.19
N ASP A 184 17.71 34.54 5.93
CA ASP A 184 18.14 35.86 5.46
C ASP A 184 17.00 36.67 4.82
N GLY A 185 15.85 36.04 4.56
CA GLY A 185 14.73 36.67 3.84
C GLY A 185 14.99 36.82 2.34
N SER A 186 15.86 35.97 1.79
CA SER A 186 16.32 36.02 0.41
C SER A 186 15.31 35.46 -0.60
N ILE A 187 15.46 35.81 -1.88
CA ILE A 187 14.63 35.26 -2.97
C ILE A 187 14.84 33.74 -3.13
N SER A 188 16.07 33.26 -2.91
CA SER A 188 16.38 31.82 -2.94
C SER A 188 15.60 31.05 -1.88
N GLU A 189 15.57 31.55 -0.64
CA GLU A 189 14.79 30.95 0.44
C GLU A 189 13.30 31.04 0.16
N ALA A 190 12.82 32.14 -0.42
CA ALA A 190 11.42 32.27 -0.82
C ALA A 190 11.01 31.19 -1.83
N ARG A 191 11.85 30.93 -2.84
CA ARG A 191 11.61 29.88 -3.84
C ARG A 191 11.59 28.50 -3.21
N GLU A 192 12.52 28.24 -2.31
CA GLU A 192 12.60 26.98 -1.61
C GLU A 192 11.38 26.74 -0.72
N LEU A 193 10.94 27.75 0.03
CA LEU A 193 9.72 27.68 0.83
C LEU A 193 8.48 27.41 -0.04
N ILE A 194 8.36 28.09 -1.19
CA ILE A 194 7.25 27.86 -2.13
C ILE A 194 7.27 26.43 -2.66
N ASN A 195 8.44 25.89 -3.00
CA ASN A 195 8.57 24.50 -3.48
C ASN A 195 8.18 23.50 -2.40
N GLN A 196 8.59 23.73 -1.15
CA GLN A 196 8.19 22.91 -0.01
C GLN A 196 6.68 22.93 0.20
N LEU A 197 6.07 24.12 0.23
CA LEU A 197 4.62 24.29 0.42
C LEU A 197 3.82 23.58 -0.67
N LYS A 198 4.24 23.70 -1.94
CA LYS A 198 3.59 23.02 -3.08
C LYS A 198 3.70 21.50 -2.94
N SER A 199 4.91 21.00 -2.68
CA SER A 199 5.15 19.57 -2.50
C SER A 199 4.34 19.01 -1.31
N ASP A 200 4.33 19.71 -0.17
CA ASP A 200 3.56 19.34 1.02
C ASP A 200 2.06 19.27 0.67
N PHE A 201 1.52 20.30 0.03
CA PHE A 201 0.11 20.36 -0.36
C PHE A 201 -0.30 19.23 -1.30
N GLU A 202 0.44 19.02 -2.39
CA GLU A 202 0.12 18.01 -3.41
C GLU A 202 0.08 16.60 -2.80
N HIS A 203 1.08 16.26 -2.00
CA HIS A 203 1.14 14.94 -1.35
C HIS A 203 0.07 14.76 -0.28
N LEU A 204 -0.18 15.78 0.54
CA LEU A 204 -1.17 15.69 1.61
C LEU A 204 -2.60 15.64 1.05
N ASP A 205 -2.88 16.39 -0.02
CA ASP A 205 -4.17 16.32 -0.71
C ASP A 205 -4.40 14.95 -1.36
N TYR A 206 -3.38 14.39 -2.01
CA TYR A 206 -3.42 13.02 -2.54
C TYR A 206 -3.71 11.99 -1.45
N LEU A 207 -2.98 12.04 -0.33
CA LEU A 207 -3.19 11.10 0.78
C LEU A 207 -4.56 11.30 1.44
N ALA A 208 -5.04 12.53 1.56
CA ALA A 208 -6.36 12.83 2.10
C ALA A 208 -7.48 12.31 1.20
N ALA A 209 -7.36 12.48 -0.13
CA ALA A 209 -8.31 11.92 -1.10
C ALA A 209 -8.36 10.39 -0.99
N ARG A 210 -7.21 9.72 -0.98
CA ARG A 210 -7.15 8.26 -0.81
C ARG A 210 -7.69 7.81 0.55
N SER A 211 -7.42 8.52 1.63
CA SER A 211 -7.93 8.17 2.97
C SER A 211 -9.45 8.29 3.04
N ARG A 212 -10.05 9.27 2.35
CA ARG A 212 -11.51 9.39 2.24
C ARG A 212 -12.13 8.21 1.48
N ASP A 213 -11.52 7.79 0.37
CA ASP A 213 -11.96 6.61 -0.39
C ASP A 213 -11.96 5.35 0.50
N ILE A 214 -10.88 5.11 1.26
CA ILE A 214 -10.80 3.99 2.20
C ILE A 214 -11.87 4.08 3.28
N LEU A 215 -12.12 5.27 3.83
CA LEU A 215 -13.15 5.46 4.83
C LEU A 215 -14.55 5.13 4.28
N GLU A 216 -14.85 5.56 3.06
CA GLU A 216 -16.12 5.22 2.38
C GLU A 216 -16.26 3.71 2.15
N ARG A 217 -15.23 3.09 1.55
CA ARG A 217 -15.19 1.64 1.27
C ARG A 217 -15.25 0.78 2.53
N SER A 218 -14.80 1.27 3.68
CA SER A 218 -14.87 0.52 4.94
C SER A 218 -16.30 0.14 5.36
N GLY A 219 -17.32 0.85 4.86
CA GLY A 219 -18.73 0.51 5.08
C GLY A 219 -19.22 -0.70 4.29
N SER A 220 -18.57 -1.05 3.18
CA SER A 220 -18.97 -2.16 2.30
C SER A 220 -18.11 -3.42 2.45
N VAL A 221 -16.98 -3.34 3.16
CA VAL A 221 -16.11 -4.51 3.42
C VAL A 221 -16.86 -5.51 4.30
N VAL A 222 -16.86 -6.79 3.90
CA VAL A 222 -17.44 -7.88 4.68
C VAL A 222 -16.39 -8.55 5.58
N PRO A 223 -16.78 -9.07 6.76
CA PRO A 223 -15.84 -9.61 7.74
C PRO A 223 -15.38 -11.04 7.39
N ILE A 224 -14.58 -11.20 6.34
CA ILE A 224 -14.15 -12.54 5.87
C ILE A 224 -13.31 -13.31 6.89
N HIS A 225 -12.60 -12.60 7.78
CA HIS A 225 -11.77 -13.21 8.82
C HIS A 225 -12.63 -14.03 9.80
N LEU A 226 -13.88 -13.61 10.05
CA LEU A 226 -14.84 -14.35 10.88
C LEU A 226 -15.28 -15.67 10.26
N ARG A 227 -15.01 -15.91 8.97
CA ARG A 227 -15.26 -17.21 8.34
C ARG A 227 -14.23 -18.26 8.77
N GLN A 228 -13.03 -17.82 9.15
CA GLN A 228 -11.90 -18.69 9.54
C GLN A 228 -11.74 -18.78 11.06
N THR A 229 -11.95 -17.67 11.78
CA THR A 229 -11.75 -17.62 13.24
C THR A 229 -12.98 -18.11 13.99
N ARG A 230 -12.80 -18.91 15.04
CA ARG A 230 -13.91 -19.37 15.91
C ARG A 230 -14.74 -18.18 16.42
N LEU A 231 -16.06 -18.24 16.20
CA LEU A 231 -16.97 -17.18 16.67
C LEU A 231 -17.02 -17.16 18.21
N LYS A 232 -16.83 -15.96 18.78
CA LYS A 232 -16.97 -15.72 20.23
C LYS A 232 -18.42 -15.53 20.66
N ARG A 233 -19.28 -15.11 19.73
CA ARG A 233 -20.71 -14.84 19.92
C ARG A 233 -21.44 -15.07 18.60
N PRO A 234 -22.77 -15.29 18.63
CA PRO A 234 -23.55 -15.35 17.41
C PRO A 234 -23.36 -14.11 16.53
N VAL A 235 -23.22 -14.32 15.23
CA VAL A 235 -23.02 -13.26 14.23
C VAL A 235 -24.16 -13.27 13.22
N ASN A 236 -24.58 -12.10 12.76
CA ASN A 236 -25.60 -12.00 11.71
C ASN A 236 -25.08 -12.62 10.40
N GLY A 237 -25.95 -13.33 9.71
CA GLY A 237 -25.71 -13.90 8.41
C GLY A 237 -26.92 -13.78 7.50
N ILE A 238 -26.71 -13.93 6.20
CA ILE A 238 -27.75 -13.93 5.19
C ILE A 238 -27.60 -15.21 4.37
N MET A 239 -28.70 -15.94 4.19
CA MET A 239 -28.74 -17.09 3.30
C MET A 239 -28.62 -16.62 1.84
N LEU A 240 -27.63 -17.13 1.13
CA LEU A 240 -27.33 -16.77 -0.26
C LEU A 240 -28.12 -17.60 -1.27
N CYS A 241 -28.64 -18.75 -0.86
CA CYS A 241 -29.45 -19.63 -1.70
C CYS A 241 -30.48 -20.40 -0.88
N ASP A 242 -31.49 -20.95 -1.56
CA ASP A 242 -32.44 -21.87 -0.94
C ASP A 242 -31.73 -23.14 -0.48
N TYR A 243 -31.91 -23.50 0.79
CA TYR A 243 -31.39 -24.72 1.37
C TYR A 243 -32.53 -25.50 2.04
N GLU A 244 -32.81 -26.69 1.53
CA GLU A 244 -33.93 -27.53 1.95
C GLU A 244 -33.43 -28.90 2.39
N THR A 245 -33.80 -29.29 3.61
CA THR A 245 -33.59 -30.63 4.17
C THR A 245 -34.94 -31.27 4.50
N ALA A 246 -34.92 -32.50 5.01
CA ALA A 246 -36.14 -33.13 5.53
C ALA A 246 -36.69 -32.45 6.79
N PHE A 247 -35.87 -31.67 7.50
CA PHE A 247 -36.20 -31.12 8.82
C PHE A 247 -36.50 -29.63 8.79
N PHE A 248 -35.89 -28.89 7.85
CA PHE A 248 -36.07 -27.45 7.74
C PHE A 248 -35.81 -26.95 6.33
N LYS A 249 -36.29 -25.73 6.06
CA LYS A 249 -36.05 -24.99 4.82
C LYS A 249 -35.68 -23.56 5.14
N LEU A 250 -34.64 -23.07 4.49
CA LEU A 250 -34.22 -21.67 4.47
C LEU A 250 -34.22 -21.20 3.02
N ASN A 251 -34.69 -19.99 2.77
CA ASN A 251 -34.73 -19.40 1.44
C ASN A 251 -33.59 -18.40 1.25
N ALA A 252 -33.25 -18.12 0.00
CA ALA A 252 -32.35 -17.02 -0.33
C ALA A 252 -32.89 -15.68 0.23
N GLY A 253 -32.01 -14.90 0.86
CA GLY A 253 -32.34 -13.64 1.51
C GLY A 253 -32.77 -13.75 2.97
N ASP A 254 -33.01 -14.96 3.50
CA ASP A 254 -33.36 -15.13 4.91
C ASP A 254 -32.21 -14.66 5.81
N SER A 255 -32.54 -13.82 6.80
CA SER A 255 -31.61 -13.46 7.87
C SER A 255 -31.45 -14.61 8.85
N VAL A 256 -30.22 -14.89 9.27
CA VAL A 256 -29.88 -15.94 10.23
C VAL A 256 -28.83 -15.44 11.23
N PHE A 257 -28.75 -16.10 12.38
CA PHE A 257 -27.63 -16.00 13.30
C PHE A 257 -26.73 -17.22 13.11
N VAL A 258 -25.45 -16.99 12.80
CA VAL A 258 -24.42 -18.03 12.80
C VAL A 258 -23.97 -18.24 14.24
N LEU A 259 -24.30 -19.39 14.79
CA LEU A 259 -24.02 -19.74 16.19
C LEU A 259 -22.60 -20.30 16.35
N THR A 260 -22.20 -21.19 15.45
CA THR A 260 -20.87 -21.80 15.42
C THR A 260 -20.40 -21.98 13.99
N ASN A 261 -19.11 -21.68 13.76
CA ASN A 261 -18.41 -21.86 12.49
C ASN A 261 -17.26 -22.89 12.59
N SER A 262 -17.12 -23.55 13.76
CA SER A 262 -16.08 -24.54 14.04
C SER A 262 -16.71 -25.83 14.58
N GLU A 263 -15.95 -26.92 14.50
CA GLU A 263 -16.29 -28.18 15.18
C GLU A 263 -16.56 -27.93 16.68
N THR A 264 -17.61 -28.55 17.21
CA THR A 264 -17.65 -28.91 18.63
C THR A 264 -16.71 -30.11 18.78
N THR A 265 -15.41 -29.89 18.96
CA THR A 265 -14.50 -30.96 19.37
C THR A 265 -14.75 -31.26 20.84
N SER A 266 -15.59 -32.25 21.11
CA SER A 266 -15.26 -33.19 22.18
C SER A 266 -14.03 -33.98 21.71
N ASP A 267 -13.04 -34.09 22.59
CA ASP A 267 -11.87 -34.99 22.52
C ASP A 267 -10.54 -34.35 22.07
N GLU A 268 -9.87 -33.77 23.06
CA GLU A 268 -8.42 -33.89 23.22
C GLU A 268 -8.07 -35.38 23.40
N THR A 269 -7.44 -36.00 22.40
CA THR A 269 -6.45 -37.09 22.60
C THR A 269 -5.74 -37.34 21.27
N GLY A 270 -4.42 -37.19 21.27
CA GLY A 270 -3.58 -37.29 20.08
C GLY A 270 -3.37 -38.72 19.56
N ILE A 271 -2.62 -38.79 18.45
CA ILE A 271 -1.38 -39.57 18.30
C ILE A 271 -0.90 -39.37 16.86
N ASP A 272 0.36 -38.95 16.77
CA ASP A 272 1.17 -38.87 15.55
C ASP A 272 1.28 -40.21 14.82
N SER A 273 1.26 -40.16 13.49
CA SER A 273 2.07 -41.09 12.70
C SER A 273 2.41 -40.47 11.35
N ALA A 274 3.69 -40.13 11.22
CA ALA A 274 4.35 -39.80 9.96
C ALA A 274 4.32 -41.02 9.01
N HIS A 275 4.16 -40.77 7.72
CA HIS A 275 4.74 -41.61 6.66
C HIS A 275 5.14 -40.75 5.46
N THR A 276 6.46 -40.70 5.29
CA THR A 276 7.23 -40.27 4.13
C THR A 276 6.95 -41.21 2.95
N GLU A 277 6.76 -40.69 1.74
CA GLU A 277 7.13 -41.40 0.51
C GLU A 277 7.27 -40.43 -0.67
N SER A 278 8.07 -40.86 -1.64
CA SER A 278 8.93 -40.06 -2.50
C SER A 278 8.74 -40.37 -3.98
N VAL A 279 9.08 -39.40 -4.83
CA VAL A 279 9.51 -39.47 -6.25
C VAL A 279 8.43 -39.75 -7.33
N THR A 280 8.26 -38.84 -8.29
CA THR A 280 8.78 -38.93 -9.68
C THR A 280 8.16 -37.88 -10.61
N ASP A 281 9.06 -37.12 -11.23
CA ASP A 281 8.83 -36.20 -12.34
C ASP A 281 8.25 -36.89 -13.58
N THR A 282 7.36 -36.20 -14.29
CA THR A 282 7.30 -36.26 -15.76
C THR A 282 6.77 -34.96 -16.36
N SER A 283 7.44 -34.54 -17.43
CA SER A 283 7.33 -33.34 -18.25
C SER A 283 6.11 -33.30 -19.19
N GLY A 284 5.77 -32.11 -19.71
CA GLY A 284 4.91 -31.99 -20.89
C GLY A 284 4.33 -30.60 -21.23
N THR A 285 5.15 -29.76 -21.89
CA THR A 285 4.81 -28.87 -23.03
C THR A 285 3.73 -27.77 -22.95
N GLU A 286 4.23 -26.53 -22.93
CA GLU A 286 3.95 -25.34 -23.76
C GLU A 286 2.61 -25.21 -24.53
N GLY A 287 1.97 -24.06 -24.31
CA GLY A 287 0.96 -23.48 -25.19
C GLY A 287 0.93 -21.95 -25.06
N THR A 288 1.54 -21.28 -26.03
CA THR A 288 1.66 -19.82 -26.21
C THR A 288 0.31 -19.13 -26.44
N THR A 289 0.09 -17.95 -25.86
CA THR A 289 -0.66 -16.86 -26.50
C THR A 289 -0.38 -15.53 -25.83
N ASP A 290 0.18 -14.59 -26.60
CA ASP A 290 0.47 -13.21 -26.21
C ASP A 290 -0.80 -12.38 -26.04
N GLN A 291 -0.92 -11.67 -24.92
CA GLN A 291 -1.62 -10.37 -24.85
C GLN A 291 -0.87 -9.47 -23.87
N THR A 292 -0.22 -8.44 -24.42
CA THR A 292 0.46 -7.37 -23.70
C THR A 292 -0.58 -6.37 -23.18
N ASN A 293 -0.65 -6.21 -21.86
CA ASN A 293 -1.30 -5.06 -21.23
C ASN A 293 -0.34 -4.49 -20.19
N THR A 294 0.12 -3.27 -20.46
CA THR A 294 0.97 -2.47 -19.59
C THR A 294 0.17 -2.03 -18.37
N THR A 295 0.56 -2.46 -17.17
CA THR A 295 0.04 -1.89 -15.92
C THR A 295 0.94 -0.71 -15.55
N ILE A 296 0.41 0.50 -15.70
CA ILE A 296 1.07 1.74 -15.27
C ILE A 296 0.88 1.83 -13.75
N SER A 297 1.99 1.77 -13.00
CA SER A 297 2.02 2.19 -11.60
C SER A 297 1.68 3.67 -11.51
N GLU A 298 0.64 4.03 -10.76
CA GLU A 298 0.37 5.42 -10.35
C GLU A 298 1.37 5.85 -9.27
N GLU A 299 2.63 5.97 -9.66
CA GLU A 299 3.64 6.68 -8.88
C GLU A 299 3.62 8.15 -9.31
N ILE A 300 3.41 9.03 -8.33
CA ILE A 300 3.74 10.44 -8.50
C ILE A 300 5.26 10.49 -8.61
N GLN A 301 5.78 10.82 -9.78
CA GLN A 301 7.21 11.05 -9.98
C GLN A 301 7.64 12.21 -9.05
N ASP A 302 8.45 11.89 -8.05
CA ASP A 302 9.25 12.89 -7.34
C ASP A 302 10.31 13.40 -8.34
N GLU A 303 10.17 14.62 -8.86
CA GLU A 303 11.34 15.33 -9.39
C GLU A 303 12.26 15.66 -8.22
N ASP A 304 13.17 14.74 -7.90
CA ASP A 304 14.32 15.00 -7.03
C ASP A 304 15.26 15.99 -7.72
N ARG A 305 14.93 17.28 -7.63
CA ARG A 305 15.86 18.37 -7.94
C ARG A 305 16.71 18.71 -6.71
N VAL A 306 17.38 17.70 -6.16
CA VAL A 306 18.62 17.92 -5.43
C VAL A 306 19.74 17.56 -6.40
N SER A 307 20.18 18.54 -7.19
CA SER A 307 21.39 18.36 -7.98
C SER A 307 22.53 17.95 -7.05
N SER A 308 23.26 16.90 -7.42
CA SER A 308 24.57 16.57 -6.91
C SER A 308 25.45 17.83 -6.85
N VAL A 309 25.48 18.51 -5.69
CA VAL A 309 26.49 19.51 -5.40
C VAL A 309 27.63 18.76 -4.74
N GLU A 310 28.75 18.73 -5.46
CA GLU A 310 30.04 18.20 -5.03
C GLU A 310 30.33 18.57 -3.56
N GLN A 311 30.81 17.58 -2.80
CA GLN A 311 31.46 17.79 -1.52
C GLN A 311 32.68 18.70 -1.70
N LEU A 312 32.47 20.02 -1.60
CA LEU A 312 33.55 20.98 -1.41
C LEU A 312 33.56 21.44 0.06
N GLY A 313 34.50 20.82 0.79
CA GLY A 313 35.16 21.33 2.00
C GLY A 313 34.34 22.16 2.99
N LEU A 314 33.80 21.49 4.02
CA LEU A 314 33.47 22.12 5.30
C LEU A 314 34.77 22.62 5.98
N PRO A 315 34.88 23.87 6.45
CA PRO A 315 35.93 24.27 7.37
C PRO A 315 35.61 23.70 8.76
N HIS A 316 36.60 23.04 9.37
CA HIS A 316 36.57 22.65 10.77
C HIS A 316 36.41 23.87 11.69
N THR A 317 35.48 23.77 12.66
CA THR A 317 35.48 24.25 14.06
C THR A 317 34.01 24.45 14.48
N ALA A 318 33.50 24.15 15.67
CA ALA A 318 33.96 23.44 16.87
C ALA A 318 32.69 22.95 17.60
N HIS A 319 32.84 21.91 18.42
CA HIS A 319 31.85 21.34 19.34
C HIS A 319 30.62 22.20 19.70
N LEU A 320 29.47 21.88 19.10
CA LEU A 320 28.17 22.03 19.75
C LEU A 320 27.68 20.64 20.16
N LYS A 321 27.57 20.44 21.46
CA LYS A 321 27.08 19.22 22.10
C LYS A 321 25.55 19.23 21.95
N GLU A 322 25.06 18.92 20.75
CA GLU A 322 23.63 18.85 20.50
C GLU A 322 23.08 17.54 21.06
N ARG A 323 22.07 17.69 21.93
CA ARG A 323 21.32 16.61 22.56
C ARG A 323 20.78 15.71 21.45
N ALA A 324 21.23 14.46 21.39
CA ALA A 324 20.73 13.47 20.43
C ALA A 324 19.19 13.48 20.44
N ALA A 325 18.60 14.06 19.41
CA ALA A 325 17.16 14.05 19.23
C ALA A 325 16.73 12.58 19.16
N ALA A 326 15.71 12.22 19.93
CA ALA A 326 15.07 10.91 19.84
C ALA A 326 14.71 10.62 18.37
N PRO A 327 14.70 9.34 17.95
CA PRO A 327 14.23 8.99 16.61
C PRO A 327 12.84 9.61 16.36
N PRO A 328 12.56 10.07 15.13
CA PRO A 328 11.30 10.75 14.83
C PRO A 328 10.13 9.84 15.18
N ASN A 329 9.09 10.45 15.78
CA ASN A 329 7.90 9.74 16.20
C ASN A 329 7.08 9.40 14.94
N MET A 330 7.42 8.30 14.27
CA MET A 330 6.71 7.84 13.09
C MET A 330 5.27 7.50 13.48
N PRO A 331 4.26 8.09 12.81
CA PRO A 331 2.86 7.90 13.20
C PRO A 331 2.44 6.43 13.16
N PHE A 332 3.08 5.66 12.29
CA PHE A 332 2.95 4.21 12.28
C PHE A 332 4.30 3.52 12.48
N ARG A 333 4.44 2.82 13.61
CA ARG A 333 5.62 2.00 13.93
C ARG A 333 5.36 0.54 13.58
N TRP A 334 6.17 -0.02 12.71
CA TRP A 334 6.01 -1.40 12.21
C TRP A 334 6.86 -2.45 12.91
N GLU A 335 7.76 -2.02 13.77
CA GLU A 335 8.43 -2.91 14.71
C GLU A 335 7.53 -3.09 15.93
N LYS A 336 7.05 -4.31 16.15
CA LYS A 336 6.72 -4.72 17.51
C LYS A 336 8.01 -4.52 18.32
N PRO A 337 8.01 -3.75 19.42
CA PRO A 337 9.05 -3.91 20.42
C PRO A 337 9.00 -5.37 20.85
N ASP A 338 10.14 -6.05 20.88
CA ASP A 338 10.26 -7.37 21.49
C ASP A 338 9.80 -7.29 22.96
N GLU A 339 8.52 -7.51 23.19
CA GLU A 339 8.02 -7.83 24.51
C GLU A 339 8.47 -9.24 24.82
N SER A 340 9.51 -9.30 25.64
CA SER A 340 10.04 -10.49 26.28
C SER A 340 8.92 -11.34 26.90
N VAL A 341 8.47 -12.34 26.16
CA VAL A 341 7.83 -13.53 26.72
C VAL A 341 8.79 -14.67 26.48
N THR A 342 9.57 -14.97 27.52
CA THR A 342 10.28 -16.22 27.65
C THR A 342 9.26 -17.35 27.57
N ASN A 343 9.20 -18.04 26.44
CA ASN A 343 9.04 -19.48 26.35
C ASN A 343 9.47 -19.91 24.95
N THR A 344 10.52 -20.73 24.95
CA THR A 344 11.08 -21.47 23.82
C THR A 344 10.00 -22.12 22.96
N ASP A 345 9.95 -21.70 21.70
CA ASP A 345 9.95 -22.61 20.54
C ASP A 345 10.47 -21.85 19.32
N SER A 346 11.59 -22.35 18.79
CA SER A 346 12.35 -21.74 17.71
C SER A 346 11.57 -21.85 16.39
N ALA A 347 10.93 -20.77 15.96
CA ALA A 347 10.54 -20.60 14.56
C ALA A 347 11.63 -19.77 13.86
N THR A 348 12.60 -20.48 13.27
CA THR A 348 13.49 -19.91 12.25
C THR A 348 12.65 -19.38 11.11
N ALA A 349 12.70 -18.06 10.90
CA ALA A 349 12.29 -17.43 9.67
C ALA A 349 13.20 -17.92 8.53
N SER A 350 12.76 -18.97 7.84
CA SER A 350 13.30 -19.37 6.55
C SER A 350 12.36 -18.86 5.47
N SER A 351 12.88 -18.02 4.57
CA SER A 351 12.29 -17.77 3.24
C SER A 351 12.09 -19.11 2.53
N GLY A 352 10.90 -19.68 2.68
CA GLY A 352 10.47 -20.86 1.97
C GLY A 352 9.74 -20.45 0.70
N SER A 353 10.24 -20.90 -0.45
CA SER A 353 9.55 -20.84 -1.73
C SER A 353 8.17 -21.50 -1.62
N TYR A 354 7.09 -20.72 -1.76
CA TYR A 354 5.72 -21.23 -1.79
C TYR A 354 5.32 -21.79 -3.17
N LEU A 355 6.23 -21.76 -4.15
CA LEU A 355 5.98 -22.28 -5.50
C LEU A 355 6.07 -23.81 -5.60
N THR A 356 6.21 -24.52 -4.48
CA THR A 356 6.28 -25.99 -4.50
C THR A 356 5.34 -26.64 -3.49
N ASN A 357 4.35 -27.35 -4.03
CA ASN A 357 3.59 -28.45 -3.43
C ASN A 357 2.86 -28.17 -2.11
N SER A 358 1.62 -27.71 -2.24
CA SER A 358 0.57 -28.04 -1.27
C SER A 358 -0.68 -28.52 -2.00
N SER A 359 -0.80 -29.83 -2.17
CA SER A 359 -2.07 -30.44 -2.52
C SER A 359 -3.05 -30.19 -1.36
N TYR A 360 -4.00 -29.28 -1.54
CA TYR A 360 -5.06 -29.04 -0.57
C TYR A 360 -6.05 -30.22 -0.59
N GLN A 361 -5.66 -31.36 -0.01
CA GLN A 361 -6.60 -32.42 0.33
C GLN A 361 -7.64 -31.85 1.31
N GLY A 362 -8.89 -31.91 0.88
CA GLY A 362 -10.02 -31.19 1.47
C GLY A 362 -10.17 -31.38 2.98
N GLN A 363 -10.41 -30.26 3.66
CA GLN A 363 -10.87 -30.25 5.05
C GLN A 363 -12.10 -31.17 5.21
N SER A 364 -12.23 -31.85 6.36
CA SER A 364 -13.39 -32.72 6.67
C SER A 364 -14.72 -32.01 6.35
N ALA A 365 -15.69 -32.75 5.80
CA ALA A 365 -17.00 -32.19 5.42
C ALA A 365 -17.73 -31.51 6.59
N ASP A 366 -17.47 -31.94 7.83
CA ASP A 366 -18.03 -31.32 9.05
C ASP A 366 -17.42 -29.93 9.34
N ARG A 367 -16.18 -29.65 8.88
CA ARG A 367 -15.53 -28.33 9.01
C ARG A 367 -16.12 -27.27 8.08
N LEU A 368 -16.84 -27.70 7.05
CA LEU A 368 -17.38 -26.83 6.00
C LEU A 368 -18.87 -26.49 6.22
N HIS A 369 -19.46 -26.90 7.35
CA HIS A 369 -20.84 -26.60 7.72
C HIS A 369 -20.91 -25.70 8.94
N TRP A 370 -21.82 -24.74 8.92
CA TRP A 370 -22.10 -23.82 10.02
C TRP A 370 -23.44 -24.12 10.64
N TYR A 371 -23.55 -23.85 11.94
CA TYR A 371 -24.81 -23.97 12.65
C TYR A 371 -25.50 -22.61 12.69
N VAL A 372 -26.72 -22.55 12.14
CA VAL A 372 -27.47 -21.31 11.97
C VAL A 372 -28.85 -21.41 12.61
N ARG A 373 -29.36 -20.27 13.06
CA ARG A 373 -30.71 -20.12 13.62
C ARG A 373 -31.41 -18.90 13.04
N THR A 374 -32.69 -19.00 12.72
CA THR A 374 -33.49 -17.83 12.31
C THR A 374 -33.72 -16.87 13.49
N PRO A 375 -33.92 -15.56 13.24
CA PRO A 375 -34.11 -14.58 14.32
C PRO A 375 -35.30 -14.86 15.23
N ASP A 376 -36.33 -15.51 14.71
CA ASP A 376 -37.53 -15.93 15.46
C ASP A 376 -37.32 -17.22 16.28
N GLY A 377 -36.14 -17.85 16.17
CA GLY A 377 -35.77 -19.08 16.85
C GLY A 377 -36.51 -20.33 16.37
N ARG A 378 -37.32 -20.25 15.30
CA ARG A 378 -38.16 -21.36 14.84
C ARG A 378 -37.39 -22.40 14.04
N THR A 379 -36.37 -21.97 13.31
CA THR A 379 -35.57 -22.83 12.45
C THR A 379 -34.12 -22.79 12.91
N GLU A 380 -33.56 -23.97 13.17
CA GLU A 380 -32.17 -24.14 13.56
C GLU A 380 -31.59 -25.39 12.88
N GLY A 381 -30.39 -25.28 12.32
CA GLY A 381 -29.83 -26.38 11.54
C GLY A 381 -28.42 -26.13 11.02
N ARG A 382 -27.81 -27.18 10.46
CA ARG A 382 -26.50 -27.10 9.80
C ARG A 382 -26.69 -26.79 8.32
N VAL A 383 -25.93 -25.82 7.82
CA VAL A 383 -25.88 -25.45 6.40
C VAL A 383 -24.43 -25.37 5.93
N PRO A 384 -24.12 -25.64 4.66
CA PRO A 384 -22.78 -25.39 4.13
C PRO A 384 -22.38 -23.93 4.32
N ALA A 385 -21.16 -23.66 4.77
CA ALA A 385 -20.65 -22.32 5.04
C ALA A 385 -20.72 -21.40 3.82
N VAL A 386 -20.56 -21.97 2.62
CA VAL A 386 -20.67 -21.23 1.34
C VAL A 386 -22.05 -20.61 1.14
N CYS A 387 -23.10 -21.18 1.75
CA CYS A 387 -24.49 -20.68 1.63
C CYS A 387 -24.77 -19.45 2.49
N VAL A 388 -23.84 -19.03 3.36
CA VAL A 388 -24.05 -17.95 4.31
C VAL A 388 -23.07 -16.81 4.06
N LEU A 389 -23.61 -15.61 3.86
CA LEU A 389 -22.85 -14.36 3.84
C LEU A 389 -22.84 -13.75 5.23
N LEU A 390 -21.67 -13.34 5.72
CA LEU A 390 -21.58 -12.42 6.85
C LEU A 390 -21.63 -10.99 6.28
N PRO A 391 -22.67 -10.19 6.56
CA PRO A 391 -22.85 -8.91 5.91
C PRO A 391 -21.84 -7.86 6.42
N ALA A 392 -21.57 -6.88 5.57
CA ALA A 392 -20.87 -5.65 5.95
C ALA A 392 -21.66 -4.87 7.01
N PRO A 393 -21.02 -3.97 7.78
CA PRO A 393 -19.59 -3.65 7.72
C PRO A 393 -18.72 -4.56 8.60
N ASP A 394 -17.49 -4.79 8.14
CA ASP A 394 -16.40 -5.27 8.98
C ASP A 394 -16.03 -4.19 10.01
N VAL A 395 -16.17 -4.52 11.30
CA VAL A 395 -15.94 -3.55 12.39
C VAL A 395 -14.47 -3.15 12.45
N ASP A 396 -13.56 -4.10 12.22
CA ASP A 396 -12.12 -3.86 12.30
C ASP A 396 -11.63 -2.99 11.14
N ALA A 397 -12.10 -3.25 9.91
CA ALA A 397 -11.83 -2.40 8.75
C ALA A 397 -12.30 -0.97 8.98
N ARG A 398 -13.51 -0.78 9.51
CA ARG A 398 -14.04 0.56 9.82
C ARG A 398 -13.29 1.26 10.95
N GLN A 399 -12.88 0.53 11.98
CA GLN A 399 -12.06 1.10 13.04
C GLN A 399 -10.68 1.50 12.52
N ARG A 400 -10.09 0.69 11.63
CA ARG A 400 -8.81 0.97 10.99
C ARG A 400 -8.88 2.21 10.11
N SER A 401 -9.90 2.34 9.26
CA SER A 401 -10.06 3.50 8.38
C SER A 401 -10.22 4.82 9.18
N LEU A 402 -11.00 4.79 10.26
CA LEU A 402 -11.14 5.92 11.18
C LEU A 402 -9.82 6.28 11.87
N ALA A 403 -9.05 5.28 12.32
CA ALA A 403 -7.74 5.50 12.94
C ALA A 403 -6.74 6.11 11.94
N LEU A 404 -6.66 5.55 10.73
CA LEU A 404 -5.81 6.06 9.65
C LEU A 404 -6.15 7.52 9.32
N ASN A 405 -7.44 7.83 9.16
CA ASN A 405 -7.87 9.20 8.84
C ASN A 405 -7.53 10.20 9.96
N ARG A 406 -7.70 9.81 11.23
CA ARG A 406 -7.31 10.66 12.37
C ARG A 406 -5.82 10.94 12.40
N VAL A 407 -5.00 9.92 12.18
CA VAL A 407 -3.53 10.06 12.15
C VAL A 407 -3.12 10.98 11.01
N LEU A 408 -3.66 10.77 9.80
CA LEU A 408 -3.38 11.62 8.65
C LEU A 408 -3.75 13.07 8.91
N LEU A 409 -4.96 13.35 9.41
CA LEU A 409 -5.39 14.72 9.72
C LEU A 409 -4.53 15.36 10.82
N GLY A 410 -4.11 14.59 11.82
CA GLY A 410 -3.19 15.05 12.86
C GLY A 410 -1.84 15.45 12.28
N THR A 411 -1.21 14.56 11.49
CA THR A 411 0.05 14.83 10.80
C THR A 411 -0.07 16.02 9.84
N TRP A 412 -1.17 16.11 9.10
CA TRP A 412 -1.39 17.23 8.19
C TRP A 412 -1.43 18.56 8.94
N LYS A 413 -2.17 18.61 10.05
CA LYS A 413 -2.21 19.80 10.91
C LYS A 413 -0.80 20.19 11.38
N GLU A 414 -0.02 19.25 11.89
CA GLU A 414 1.35 19.51 12.36
C GLU A 414 2.25 20.08 11.26
N ILE A 415 2.18 19.53 10.05
CA ILE A 415 2.93 20.02 8.89
C ILE A 415 2.50 21.44 8.52
N ILE A 416 1.18 21.72 8.47
CA ILE A 416 0.66 23.06 8.16
C ILE A 416 1.12 24.06 9.23
N ASP A 417 0.98 23.73 10.50
CA ASP A 417 1.30 24.63 11.61
C ASP A 417 2.80 25.01 11.59
N GLU A 418 3.70 24.04 11.37
CA GLU A 418 5.13 24.31 11.26
C GLU A 418 5.48 25.09 9.98
N ARG A 419 4.83 24.79 8.85
CA ARG A 419 5.04 25.55 7.60
C ARG A 419 4.58 26.99 7.71
N LEU A 420 3.48 27.23 8.41
CA LEU A 420 3.02 28.57 8.74
C LEU A 420 4.03 29.31 9.60
N GLU A 421 4.61 28.64 10.61
CA GLU A 421 5.69 29.21 11.44
C GLU A 421 6.92 29.58 10.59
N ASN A 422 7.35 28.72 9.67
CA ASN A 422 8.47 28.99 8.77
C ASN A 422 8.17 30.17 7.83
N CYS A 423 6.94 30.27 7.30
CA CYS A 423 6.51 31.43 6.52
C CYS A 423 6.59 32.71 7.34
N LEU A 424 6.12 32.69 8.59
CA LEU A 424 6.19 33.84 9.49
C LEU A 424 7.62 34.27 9.77
N LYS A 425 8.54 33.32 10.05
CA LYS A 425 9.97 33.62 10.25
C LYS A 425 10.58 34.26 9.02
N PHE A 426 10.36 33.66 7.86
CA PHE A 426 10.84 34.17 6.57
C PHE A 426 10.35 35.61 6.32
N PHE A 427 9.03 35.84 6.40
CA PHE A 427 8.49 37.17 6.12
C PHE A 427 8.88 38.21 7.18
N LYS A 428 9.05 37.82 8.45
CA LYS A 428 9.57 38.72 9.51
C LYS A 428 10.95 39.22 9.11
N ARG A 429 11.86 38.31 8.72
CA ARG A 429 13.20 38.68 8.30
C ARG A 429 13.18 39.53 7.04
N PHE A 430 12.41 39.13 6.03
CA PHE A 430 12.27 39.90 4.79
C PHE A 430 11.83 41.35 5.05
N LEU A 431 10.79 41.55 5.86
CA LEU A 431 10.30 42.88 6.22
C LEU A 431 11.31 43.68 7.04
N GLN A 432 12.04 43.03 7.97
CA GLN A 432 13.13 43.66 8.72
C GLN A 432 14.24 44.14 7.79
N THR A 433 14.71 43.30 6.87
CA THR A 433 15.74 43.66 5.88
C THR A 433 15.29 44.85 5.03
N LEU A 434 14.00 44.91 4.65
CA LEU A 434 13.44 46.08 3.97
C LEU A 434 13.49 47.34 4.83
N CYS A 435 13.13 47.26 6.11
CA CYS A 435 13.16 48.39 7.05
C CYS A 435 14.59 48.86 7.35
N GLU A 436 15.55 47.96 7.39
CA GLU A 436 16.98 48.23 7.63
C GLU A 436 17.69 48.79 6.39
N SER A 437 17.10 48.65 5.20
CA SER A 437 17.68 49.11 3.94
C SER A 437 17.61 50.63 3.81
N ASP A 438 18.67 51.28 3.31
CA ASP A 438 18.70 52.73 3.09
C ASP A 438 17.59 53.22 2.14
N ARG A 439 17.22 52.38 1.15
CA ARG A 439 16.17 52.66 0.15
C ARG A 439 15.47 51.38 -0.27
N ILE A 440 14.16 51.47 -0.48
CA ILE A 440 13.36 50.40 -1.10
C ILE A 440 12.99 50.86 -2.52
N THR A 441 13.43 50.13 -3.53
CA THR A 441 13.06 50.36 -4.93
C THR A 441 12.22 49.19 -5.45
N THR A 442 11.12 49.50 -6.11
CA THR A 442 10.16 48.53 -6.64
C THR A 442 10.09 48.65 -8.16
N ALA A 443 10.10 47.50 -8.85
CA ALA A 443 9.88 47.47 -10.30
C ALA A 443 8.41 47.75 -10.66
N ASP A 444 7.49 47.34 -9.78
CA ASP A 444 6.05 47.60 -9.87
C ASP A 444 5.50 47.90 -8.47
N ASP A 445 5.07 49.15 -8.27
CA ASP A 445 4.52 49.64 -7.00
C ASP A 445 3.17 49.00 -6.65
N ASN A 446 2.38 48.60 -7.65
CA ASN A 446 1.09 47.97 -7.42
C ASN A 446 1.24 46.53 -6.94
N GLU A 447 2.17 45.78 -7.53
CA GLU A 447 2.48 44.41 -7.10
C GLU A 447 3.07 44.39 -5.68
N PHE A 448 3.97 45.32 -5.35
CA PHE A 448 4.51 45.41 -3.99
C PHE A 448 3.43 45.81 -2.97
N ARG A 449 2.55 46.76 -3.31
CA ARG A 449 1.40 47.12 -2.46
C ARG A 449 0.48 45.91 -2.26
N ARG A 450 0.21 45.13 -3.31
CA ARG A 450 -0.60 43.92 -3.24
C ARG A 450 0.05 42.88 -2.33
N LEU A 451 1.36 42.64 -2.44
CA LEU A 451 2.08 41.74 -1.55
C LEU A 451 1.87 42.10 -0.07
N LEU A 452 2.04 43.37 0.31
CA LEU A 452 1.83 43.82 1.69
C LEU A 452 0.37 43.65 2.15
N GLN A 453 -0.60 43.86 1.24
CA GLN A 453 -2.02 43.61 1.52
C GLN A 453 -2.32 42.13 1.73
N GLU A 454 -1.78 41.24 0.89
CA GLU A 454 -1.94 39.80 1.01
C GLU A 454 -1.31 39.27 2.30
N LEU A 455 -0.13 39.78 2.70
CA LEU A 455 0.50 39.44 3.98
C LEU A 455 -0.36 39.89 5.18
N HIS A 456 -0.93 41.09 5.09
CA HIS A 456 -1.82 41.61 6.12
C HIS A 456 -3.15 40.84 6.18
N TYR A 457 -3.68 40.40 5.05
CA TYR A 457 -4.92 39.60 4.98
C TYR A 457 -4.70 38.18 5.50
N SER A 458 -3.60 37.53 5.10
CA SER A 458 -3.30 36.13 5.41
C SER A 458 -3.19 35.82 6.91
N LEU A 459 -2.96 36.83 7.75
CA LEU A 459 -2.81 36.68 9.20
C LEU A 459 -4.00 37.16 10.01
N ARG A 460 -4.98 37.82 9.37
CA ARG A 460 -6.25 38.15 10.02
C ARG A 460 -7.28 37.02 9.88
N LEU A 461 -7.01 35.99 9.07
CA LEU A 461 -8.06 35.10 8.54
C LEU A 461 -7.75 33.60 8.31
N PRO A 462 -6.75 32.91 8.89
CA PRO A 462 -6.83 31.45 8.94
C PRO A 462 -7.80 31.01 10.06
N PRO A 463 -8.71 30.03 9.83
CA PRO A 463 -9.95 29.85 10.60
C PRO A 463 -9.85 29.05 11.93
N THR A 464 -8.67 28.86 12.51
CA THR A 464 -8.52 27.96 13.67
C THR A 464 -7.60 28.45 14.77
N ALA A 465 -6.98 29.62 14.62
CA ALA A 465 -6.25 30.22 15.71
C ALA A 465 -7.24 30.98 16.60
N SER A 466 -7.19 30.70 17.90
CA SER A 466 -7.85 31.51 18.94
C SER A 466 -7.66 33.00 18.67
N GLU A 467 -8.62 33.81 19.09
CA GLU A 467 -8.64 35.29 18.97
C GLU A 467 -7.37 36.02 19.49
N ASP A 468 -6.41 35.29 20.08
CA ASP A 468 -5.10 35.76 20.56
C ASP A 468 -3.95 35.73 19.51
N ASN A 469 -4.18 35.26 18.28
CA ASN A 469 -3.09 34.99 17.32
C ASN A 469 -2.81 36.10 16.28
N ASP A 470 -3.11 37.36 16.62
CA ASP A 470 -2.98 38.51 15.71
C ASP A 470 -1.52 38.90 15.36
N ASN A 471 -0.51 38.14 15.83
CA ASN A 471 0.94 38.36 15.66
C ASN A 471 1.28 39.87 15.51
N PRO A 472 1.00 40.68 16.55
CA PRO A 472 0.96 42.15 16.44
C PRO A 472 2.27 42.72 15.93
N ASP A 473 3.40 42.16 16.36
CA ASP A 473 4.75 42.52 15.92
C ASP A 473 4.91 42.38 14.39
N PHE A 474 4.30 41.36 13.78
CA PHE A 474 4.34 41.18 12.34
C PHE A 474 3.50 42.23 11.61
N LEU A 475 2.31 42.52 12.12
CA LEU A 475 1.45 43.58 11.55
C LEU A 475 2.10 44.96 11.66
N GLU A 476 2.84 45.23 12.74
CA GLU A 476 3.65 46.43 12.89
C GLU A 476 4.80 46.48 11.88
N LEU A 477 5.50 45.36 11.65
CA LEU A 477 6.56 45.26 10.64
C LEU A 477 6.04 45.52 9.22
N ILE A 478 4.85 45.02 8.85
CA ILE A 478 4.23 45.33 7.55
C ILE A 478 4.01 46.84 7.42
N LYS A 479 3.45 47.49 8.45
CA LYS A 479 3.19 48.93 8.44
C LYS A 479 4.49 49.74 8.37
N ALA A 480 5.52 49.32 9.12
CA ALA A 480 6.83 49.97 9.10
C ALA A 480 7.48 49.89 7.72
N ALA A 481 7.47 48.71 7.10
CA ALA A 481 7.99 48.51 5.75
C ALA A 481 7.21 49.34 4.71
N GLN A 482 5.87 49.39 4.82
CA GLN A 482 5.04 50.22 3.95
C GLN A 482 5.38 51.70 4.09
N LEU A 483 5.49 52.21 5.33
CA LEU A 483 5.82 53.61 5.58
C LEU A 483 7.20 53.98 5.05
N HIS A 484 8.20 53.12 5.28
CA HIS A 484 9.57 53.32 4.80
C HIS A 484 9.62 53.35 3.27
N TRP A 485 8.93 52.41 2.62
CA TRP A 485 8.79 52.41 1.17
C TRP A 485 8.13 53.70 0.65
N GLU A 486 7.01 54.13 1.22
CA GLU A 486 6.34 55.39 0.83
C GLU A 486 7.25 56.63 1.03
N GLN A 487 8.06 56.67 2.08
CA GLN A 487 8.98 57.78 2.36
C GLN A 487 10.16 57.82 1.36
N THR A 488 10.76 56.67 1.08
CA THR A 488 11.87 56.56 0.11
C THR A 488 11.41 56.86 -1.32
N ASN A 489 10.18 56.48 -1.69
CA ASN A 489 9.59 56.77 -3.00
C ASN A 489 9.22 58.27 -3.15
N ARG A 490 8.76 58.93 -2.08
CA ARG A 490 8.55 60.40 -2.06
C ARG A 490 9.85 61.20 -2.16
N GLY A 491 10.97 60.67 -1.64
CA GLY A 491 12.30 61.27 -1.80
C GLY A 491 12.78 61.35 -3.25
N GLN A 492 12.40 60.39 -4.10
CA GLN A 492 12.66 60.45 -5.55
C GLN A 492 11.86 61.55 -6.24
N PHE A 493 10.59 61.76 -5.85
CA PHE A 493 9.77 62.84 -6.40
C PHE A 493 10.31 64.23 -6.05
N ILE A 494 10.88 64.44 -4.86
CA ILE A 494 11.45 65.75 -4.49
C ILE A 494 12.77 66.02 -5.22
N CYS A 495 13.62 65.01 -5.44
CA CYS A 495 14.85 65.17 -6.24
C CYS A 495 14.58 65.38 -7.74
N LEU A 496 13.54 64.76 -8.30
CA LEU A 496 13.14 64.96 -9.71
C LEU A 496 12.44 66.31 -9.97
N ILE A 497 11.95 67.00 -8.94
CA ILE A 497 11.37 68.35 -9.06
C ILE A 497 12.45 69.45 -8.95
N ILE A 498 13.65 69.13 -8.45
CA ILE A 498 14.76 70.07 -8.23
C ILE A 498 15.89 69.90 -9.30
N SER A 499 15.74 68.95 -10.23
CA SER A 499 16.60 68.83 -11.42
C SER A 499 15.86 69.34 -12.66
#